data_AF-A0A1A8WVA9-F1
#
_entry.id   AF-A0A1A8WVA9-F1
#
_cell.length_a   1.000
_cell.length_b   1.000
_cell.length_c   1.000
_cell.angle_alpha   90.00
_cell.angle_beta   90.00
_cell.angle_gamma   90.00
#
_symmetry.space_group_name_H-M   'P 1'
#
loop_
_entity.id
_entity.type
_entity.pdbx_description
1 polymer ?
#
loop_
_entity_poly.entity_id
_entity_poly.type
_entity_poly.pdbx_seq_one_letter_code
_entity_poly.pdbx_strand_id
1 'polypeptide(L)'
;MIIFKIKKEKNSSKIFKIFKFYETPKFVALIIGGQYTIYHKLKMNINTEEDKRNEELVDFLNILENEFNINDEDLKNEKKEDIDYYNNLKKDKGIEVFRNKHANSINLSNKYGIDHNKVIGMIKKLETLYYIINVVKSFNIYDLTEEGKEYLKHGSPEFVVLKYIYEKKKCTMDELKKLYGKKGEIGLNINLKEKLIQLNKVEKCLSCNLDNVNSQFEDTTQKCLNLISTLGNEEESLLKEINNLYSMKGKSQNCSTDCGIKIINELKKRKLIEIKKKTYSQVIKTSNFKKEIKKQITDLNYLLIKNNEYKKYDIKKYNFFSSGKKINKGNIHLLTKQMRFFKDIFISLGFEEMNTQNYVESSFWCFDALYIPQQHPSRDLQDTFFVKYPECSQDNFIDK
;
A
#
# COMPACT_ATOMS: atom_id res chain seq x y z
N MET A 1 37.74 13.14 23.58
CA MET A 1 38.00 13.47 24.99
C MET A 1 38.46 14.91 25.03
N ILE A 2 37.62 15.83 25.51
CA ILE A 2 37.93 17.27 25.55
C ILE A 2 37.81 17.68 27.02
N ILE A 3 38.92 18.11 27.62
CA ILE A 3 39.01 18.58 29.01
C ILE A 3 39.06 20.10 28.97
N PHE A 4 38.12 20.78 29.64
CA PHE A 4 38.23 22.20 29.97
C PHE A 4 38.26 22.38 31.48
N LYS A 5 39.34 23.01 31.97
CA LYS A 5 39.56 23.44 33.35
C LYS A 5 39.08 24.88 33.48
N ILE A 6 38.09 25.15 34.34
CA ILE A 6 37.64 26.53 34.61
C ILE A 6 38.12 26.96 36.01
N LYS A 7 38.88 28.05 36.00
CA LYS A 7 39.46 28.77 37.14
C LYS A 7 38.35 29.52 37.88
N LYS A 8 38.33 29.43 39.22
CA LYS A 8 37.48 30.24 40.12
C LYS A 8 38.00 31.69 40.19
N GLU A 9 37.11 32.68 40.29
CA GLU A 9 37.19 33.73 41.32
C GLU A 9 35.90 34.58 41.52
N LYS A 10 35.55 34.72 42.81
CA LYS A 10 34.90 35.80 43.61
C LYS A 10 33.63 36.55 43.17
N ASN A 11 32.63 36.42 44.06
CA ASN A 11 31.71 37.43 44.61
C ASN A 11 31.10 38.50 43.68
N SER A 12 29.84 38.27 43.29
CA SER A 12 28.81 39.32 43.30
C SER A 12 27.42 38.70 43.45
N SER A 13 26.66 39.25 44.39
CA SER A 13 25.27 38.92 44.70
C SER A 13 24.33 39.42 43.59
N LYS A 14 24.03 38.55 42.62
CA LYS A 14 22.84 38.66 41.77
C LYS A 14 22.19 37.29 41.63
N ILE A 15 21.04 37.11 42.28
CA ILE A 15 20.19 35.92 42.12
C ILE A 15 19.58 36.01 40.70
N PHE A 16 20.27 35.42 39.72
CA PHE A 16 19.68 35.15 38.41
C PHE A 16 18.78 33.91 38.56
N LYS A 17 17.46 34.12 38.68
CA LYS A 17 16.47 33.05 38.52
C LYS A 17 16.46 32.60 37.07
N ILE A 18 17.23 31.55 36.76
CA ILE A 18 17.22 30.89 35.46
C ILE A 18 15.99 29.99 35.41
N PHE A 19 14.96 30.40 34.66
CA PHE A 19 13.82 29.54 34.34
C PHE A 19 14.25 28.55 33.25
N LYS A 20 14.47 27.27 33.61
CA LYS A 20 14.63 26.19 32.64
C LYS A 20 13.29 25.51 32.42
N PHE A 21 12.66 25.74 31.28
CA PHE A 21 11.54 24.94 30.81
C PHE A 21 12.09 23.65 30.17
N TYR A 22 11.70 22.49 30.70
CA TYR A 22 11.89 21.21 30.05
C TYR A 22 10.55 20.80 29.43
N GLU A 23 10.43 20.92 28.10
CA GLU A 23 9.30 20.37 27.37
C GLU A 23 9.56 18.88 27.09
N THR A 24 8.76 18.02 27.72
CA THR A 24 8.52 16.66 27.21
C THR A 24 7.03 16.56 26.88
N PRO A 25 6.62 15.75 25.89
CA PRO A 25 5.25 15.74 25.37
C PRO A 25 4.15 15.33 26.39
N LYS A 26 4.50 15.06 27.65
CA LYS A 26 3.57 14.65 28.71
C LYS A 26 3.61 15.49 29.99
N PHE A 27 4.63 16.35 30.22
CA PHE A 27 4.77 17.07 31.49
C PHE A 27 5.41 18.46 31.31
N VAL A 28 4.91 19.44 32.08
CA VAL A 28 5.59 20.73 32.31
C VAL A 28 5.95 20.78 33.79
N ALA A 29 7.24 20.89 34.09
CA ALA A 29 7.75 21.03 35.45
C ALA A 29 8.28 22.46 35.63
N LEU A 30 7.84 23.14 36.69
CA LEU A 30 8.27 24.49 37.05
C LEU A 30 9.08 24.41 38.35
N ILE A 31 10.36 24.78 38.31
CA ILE A 31 11.26 24.71 39.46
C ILE A 31 11.41 26.12 40.04
N ILE A 32 10.90 26.33 41.25
CA ILE A 32 11.14 27.56 42.03
C ILE A 32 11.75 27.13 43.36
N GLY A 33 12.98 27.59 43.65
CA GLY A 33 13.56 27.52 45.00
C GLY A 33 13.68 26.12 45.61
N GLY A 34 13.93 25.08 44.79
CA GLY A 34 14.18 23.72 45.31
C GLY A 34 12.92 22.89 45.62
N GLN A 35 11.72 23.39 45.35
CA GLN A 35 10.49 22.58 45.41
C GLN A 35 10.01 22.22 44.00
N TYR A 36 9.62 20.95 43.82
CA TYR A 36 9.10 20.41 42.56
C TYR A 36 7.56 20.47 42.56
N THR A 37 6.97 21.21 41.63
CA THR A 37 5.52 21.15 41.34
C THR A 37 5.32 20.61 39.93
N ILE A 38 4.73 19.41 39.83
CA ILE A 38 4.41 18.74 38.56
C ILE A 38 2.97 19.08 38.19
N TYR A 39 2.77 19.75 37.05
CA TYR A 39 1.43 19.99 36.52
C TYR A 39 1.05 18.89 35.52
N HIS A 40 -0.04 18.19 35.79
CA HIS A 40 -0.62 17.23 34.85
C HIS A 40 -1.49 18.00 33.83
N LYS A 41 -1.11 18.00 32.55
CA LYS A 41 -1.97 18.51 31.48
C LYS A 41 -3.15 17.54 31.33
N LEU A 42 -4.30 17.92 31.87
CA LEU A 42 -5.56 17.16 31.82
C LEU A 42 -5.94 16.85 30.36
N LYS A 43 -5.93 15.55 30.01
CA LYS A 43 -6.56 14.98 28.81
C LYS A 43 -8.09 15.01 28.96
N MET A 44 -8.72 16.18 28.99
CA MET A 44 -10.18 16.27 29.05
C MET A 44 -10.85 16.34 27.66
N ASN A 45 -10.11 16.69 26.59
CA ASN A 45 -10.68 16.81 25.23
C ASN A 45 -10.84 15.48 24.46
N ILE A 46 -10.24 14.37 24.91
CA ILE A 46 -10.29 13.10 24.15
C ILE A 46 -11.63 12.36 24.39
N ASN A 47 -12.20 12.51 25.59
CA ASN A 47 -13.43 11.80 25.96
C ASN A 47 -14.65 12.30 25.17
N THR A 48 -14.74 13.62 24.91
CA THR A 48 -15.89 14.23 24.21
C THR A 48 -16.05 13.79 22.75
N GLU A 49 -14.97 13.45 22.05
CA GLU A 49 -15.04 12.96 20.66
C GLU A 49 -15.23 11.44 20.58
N GLU A 50 -14.73 10.69 21.56
CA GLU A 50 -15.00 9.24 21.65
C GLU A 50 -16.44 8.95 22.04
N ASP A 51 -17.03 9.76 22.91
CA ASP A 51 -18.43 9.62 23.33
C ASP A 51 -19.38 9.90 22.16
N LYS A 52 -19.19 10.99 21.40
CA LYS A 52 -19.96 11.28 20.17
C LYS A 52 -19.87 10.16 19.12
N ARG A 53 -18.68 9.59 18.92
CA ARG A 53 -18.49 8.46 17.98
C ARG A 53 -19.16 7.18 18.46
N ASN A 54 -19.36 7.01 19.76
CA ASN A 54 -20.08 5.86 20.30
C ASN A 54 -21.59 6.05 20.17
N GLU A 55 -22.11 7.28 20.30
CA GLU A 55 -23.51 7.61 20.01
C GLU A 55 -23.85 7.31 18.54
N GLU A 56 -23.05 7.79 17.58
CA GLU A 56 -23.23 7.52 16.14
C GLU A 56 -23.23 6.01 15.81
N LEU A 57 -22.50 5.20 16.57
CA LEU A 57 -22.47 3.74 16.39
C LEU A 57 -23.69 3.05 16.98
N VAL A 58 -24.25 3.57 18.06
CA VAL A 58 -25.49 3.06 18.63
C VAL A 58 -26.64 3.34 17.67
N ASP A 59 -26.68 4.52 17.06
CA ASP A 59 -27.64 4.86 16.01
C ASP A 59 -27.49 3.93 14.79
N PHE A 60 -26.25 3.65 14.38
CA PHE A 60 -25.97 2.71 13.30
C PHE A 60 -26.35 1.26 13.64
N LEU A 61 -26.20 0.82 14.89
CA LEU A 61 -26.66 -0.50 15.35
C LEU A 61 -28.19 -0.62 15.27
N ASN A 62 -28.93 0.44 15.60
CA ASN A 62 -30.39 0.49 15.45
C ASN A 62 -30.80 0.41 13.98
N ILE A 63 -30.11 1.13 13.09
CA ILE A 63 -30.30 1.06 11.64
C ILE A 63 -30.08 -0.38 11.13
N LEU A 64 -28.97 -1.01 11.53
CA LEU A 64 -28.67 -2.37 11.12
C LEU A 64 -29.70 -3.37 11.62
N GLU A 65 -30.19 -3.22 12.85
CA GLU A 65 -31.24 -4.09 13.38
C GLU A 65 -32.54 -3.99 12.59
N ASN A 66 -32.92 -2.78 12.18
CA ASN A 66 -34.09 -2.56 11.32
C ASN A 66 -33.90 -3.23 9.95
N GLU A 67 -32.75 -3.05 9.29
CA GLU A 67 -32.46 -3.72 8.01
C GLU A 67 -32.43 -5.25 8.13
N PHE A 68 -31.86 -5.78 9.22
CA PHE A 68 -31.83 -7.22 9.47
C PHE A 68 -33.23 -7.80 9.70
N ASN A 69 -34.22 -7.01 10.07
CA ASN A 69 -35.59 -7.49 10.26
C ASN A 69 -36.45 -7.42 8.98
N ILE A 70 -35.97 -6.80 7.90
CA ILE A 70 -36.75 -6.52 6.68
C ILE A 70 -36.52 -7.56 5.57
N ASN A 71 -35.43 -8.32 5.58
CA ASN A 71 -35.04 -9.17 4.45
C ASN A 71 -35.23 -10.68 4.73
N ASP A 72 -36.27 -11.28 4.15
CA ASP A 72 -36.50 -12.75 4.19
C ASP A 72 -36.63 -13.40 2.79
N GLU A 73 -36.35 -12.72 1.67
CA GLU A 73 -36.65 -13.28 0.32
C GLU A 73 -35.49 -13.66 -0.62
N ASP A 74 -34.21 -13.33 -0.35
CA ASP A 74 -33.13 -13.61 -1.31
C ASP A 74 -32.21 -14.76 -0.89
N LEU A 75 -32.69 -16.01 -0.98
CA LEU A 75 -31.85 -17.21 -0.79
C LEU A 75 -32.10 -18.27 -1.86
N LYS A 76 -31.50 -18.11 -3.05
CA LYS A 76 -31.38 -19.23 -4.00
C LYS A 76 -30.04 -19.44 -4.71
N ASN A 77 -29.02 -18.60 -4.54
CA ASN A 77 -27.73 -18.84 -5.22
C ASN A 77 -26.52 -18.44 -4.35
N GLU A 78 -26.04 -19.36 -3.50
CA GLU A 78 -24.74 -19.21 -2.83
C GLU A 78 -23.82 -20.40 -3.12
N LYS A 79 -22.54 -20.12 -3.34
CA LYS A 79 -21.50 -21.08 -3.69
C LYS A 79 -21.04 -21.85 -2.44
N LYS A 80 -20.72 -23.14 -2.58
CA LYS A 80 -20.35 -24.05 -1.48
C LYS A 80 -19.16 -23.60 -0.62
N GLU A 81 -18.24 -22.81 -1.17
CA GLU A 81 -16.99 -22.38 -0.49
C GLU A 81 -17.24 -21.43 0.69
N ASP A 82 -18.29 -20.60 0.62
CA ASP A 82 -18.64 -19.68 1.71
C ASP A 82 -19.15 -20.45 2.95
N ILE A 83 -19.76 -21.63 2.74
CA ILE A 83 -20.40 -22.45 3.78
C ILE A 83 -19.36 -23.02 4.77
N ASP A 84 -18.19 -23.43 4.27
CA ASP A 84 -17.15 -24.07 5.08
C ASP A 84 -16.42 -23.06 5.99
N TYR A 85 -16.22 -21.83 5.53
CA TYR A 85 -15.63 -20.75 6.34
C TYR A 85 -16.47 -20.43 7.58
N TYR A 86 -17.79 -20.28 7.43
CA TYR A 86 -18.69 -20.00 8.56
C TYR A 86 -18.81 -21.16 9.53
N ASN A 87 -18.79 -22.40 9.02
CA ASN A 87 -18.82 -23.60 9.85
C ASN A 87 -17.55 -23.74 10.70
N ASN A 88 -16.39 -23.35 10.17
CA ASN A 88 -15.14 -23.31 10.92
C ASN A 88 -15.14 -22.21 11.99
N LEU A 89 -15.70 -21.03 11.68
CA LEU A 89 -15.88 -19.95 12.67
C LEU A 89 -16.76 -20.38 13.87
N LYS A 90 -17.81 -21.16 13.61
CA LYS A 90 -18.68 -21.74 14.65
C LYS A 90 -17.92 -22.74 15.54
N LYS A 91 -17.09 -23.59 14.94
CA LYS A 91 -16.27 -24.59 15.66
C LYS A 91 -15.18 -23.96 16.53
N ASP A 92 -14.49 -22.93 16.02
CA ASP A 92 -13.33 -22.35 16.70
C ASP A 92 -13.69 -21.33 17.79
N LYS A 93 -14.81 -20.61 17.62
CA LYS A 93 -15.17 -19.47 18.49
C LYS A 93 -16.54 -19.59 19.16
N GLY A 94 -17.32 -20.63 18.86
CA GLY A 94 -18.66 -20.85 19.44
C GLY A 94 -19.71 -19.80 19.01
N ILE A 95 -19.50 -19.13 17.88
CA ILE A 95 -20.38 -18.06 17.38
C ILE A 95 -21.35 -18.64 16.35
N GLU A 96 -22.66 -18.41 16.54
CA GLU A 96 -23.66 -18.77 15.55
C GLU A 96 -23.90 -17.60 14.58
N VAL A 97 -23.98 -17.92 13.28
CA VAL A 97 -24.15 -16.96 12.20
C VAL A 97 -25.56 -17.08 11.64
N PHE A 98 -26.34 -15.99 11.70
CA PHE A 98 -27.69 -15.96 11.16
C PHE A 98 -27.63 -15.63 9.66
N ARG A 99 -27.76 -16.65 8.82
CA ARG A 99 -27.52 -16.57 7.36
C ARG A 99 -28.56 -15.76 6.59
N ASN A 100 -29.79 -15.58 7.10
CA ASN A 100 -30.87 -15.00 6.30
C ASN A 100 -30.90 -13.46 6.33
N LYS A 101 -30.10 -12.81 7.19
CA LYS A 101 -30.20 -11.36 7.45
C LYS A 101 -28.94 -10.66 6.96
N HIS A 102 -28.96 -10.19 5.72
CA HIS A 102 -27.84 -9.46 5.11
C HIS A 102 -28.18 -8.00 4.87
N ALA A 103 -27.20 -7.13 5.15
CA ALA A 103 -27.27 -5.71 4.81
C ALA A 103 -26.07 -5.32 3.95
N ASN A 104 -26.30 -4.60 2.86
CA ASN A 104 -25.25 -4.10 1.97
C ASN A 104 -24.87 -2.67 2.35
N SER A 105 -23.56 -2.42 2.49
CA SER A 105 -23.02 -1.08 2.78
C SER A 105 -23.45 0.00 1.78
N ILE A 106 -23.52 -0.33 0.47
CA ILE A 106 -24.01 0.61 -0.56
C ILE A 106 -25.50 0.94 -0.35
N ASN A 107 -26.33 -0.07 -0.05
CA ASN A 107 -27.77 0.13 0.18
C ASN A 107 -28.00 0.95 1.45
N LEU A 108 -27.24 0.67 2.51
CA LEU A 108 -27.25 1.45 3.76
C LEU A 108 -26.85 2.90 3.51
N SER A 109 -25.79 3.13 2.74
CA SER A 109 -25.32 4.47 2.39
C SER A 109 -26.39 5.27 1.65
N ASN A 110 -27.02 4.67 0.63
CA ASN A 110 -28.04 5.33 -0.18
C ASN A 110 -29.35 5.56 0.60
N LYS A 111 -29.79 4.60 1.42
CA LYS A 111 -31.07 4.66 2.15
C LYS A 111 -31.05 5.67 3.30
N TYR A 112 -29.92 5.79 3.99
CA TYR A 112 -29.79 6.67 5.15
C TYR A 112 -28.97 7.94 4.89
N GLY A 113 -28.48 8.14 3.65
CA GLY A 113 -27.71 9.33 3.27
C GLY A 113 -26.35 9.44 3.97
N ILE A 114 -25.81 8.33 4.47
CA ILE A 114 -24.52 8.28 5.18
C ILE A 114 -23.42 7.99 4.14
N ASP A 115 -22.31 8.71 4.19
CA ASP A 115 -21.16 8.44 3.31
C ASP A 115 -20.67 6.99 3.44
N HIS A 116 -20.49 6.31 2.30
CA HIS A 116 -20.11 4.89 2.22
C HIS A 116 -18.83 4.58 3.01
N ASN A 117 -17.87 5.51 3.01
CA ASN A 117 -16.63 5.35 3.77
C ASN A 117 -16.87 5.33 5.28
N LYS A 118 -17.80 6.14 5.78
CA LYS A 118 -18.19 6.14 7.20
C LYS A 118 -18.87 4.83 7.58
N VAL A 119 -19.77 4.33 6.74
CA VAL A 119 -20.44 3.04 6.92
C VAL A 119 -19.42 1.89 7.00
N ILE A 120 -18.43 1.86 6.08
CA ILE A 120 -17.35 0.86 6.13
C ILE A 120 -16.55 0.96 7.44
N GLY A 121 -16.25 2.18 7.90
CA GLY A 121 -15.57 2.41 9.17
C GLY A 121 -16.33 1.84 10.37
N MET A 122 -17.65 2.07 10.41
CA MET A 122 -18.54 1.53 11.44
C MET A 122 -18.61 0.00 11.39
N ILE A 123 -18.78 -0.60 10.20
CA ILE A 123 -18.79 -2.05 10.00
C ILE A 123 -17.50 -2.70 10.51
N LYS A 124 -16.33 -2.14 10.15
CA LYS A 124 -15.03 -2.64 10.65
C LYS A 124 -14.93 -2.57 12.17
N LYS A 125 -15.42 -1.49 12.78
CA LYS A 125 -15.43 -1.38 14.26
C LYS A 125 -16.32 -2.47 14.88
N LEU A 126 -17.51 -2.72 14.32
CA LEU A 126 -18.40 -3.79 14.78
C LEU A 126 -17.82 -5.20 14.56
N GLU A 127 -17.07 -5.39 13.47
CA GLU A 127 -16.31 -6.62 13.20
C GLU A 127 -15.24 -6.87 14.28
N THR A 128 -14.52 -5.83 14.73
CA THR A 128 -13.54 -5.98 15.84
C THR A 128 -14.20 -6.37 17.18
N LEU A 129 -15.46 -6.00 17.37
CA LEU A 129 -16.26 -6.36 18.54
C LEU A 129 -16.95 -7.74 18.39
N TYR A 130 -16.78 -8.41 17.25
CA TYR A 130 -17.42 -9.68 16.90
C TYR A 130 -18.96 -9.65 16.88
N TYR A 131 -19.57 -8.45 16.76
CA TYR A 131 -21.03 -8.30 16.66
C TYR A 131 -21.54 -8.66 15.27
N ILE A 132 -20.66 -8.59 14.27
CA ILE A 132 -20.96 -8.72 12.86
C ILE A 132 -19.81 -9.45 12.18
N ILE A 133 -20.13 -10.23 11.14
CA ILE A 133 -19.15 -10.72 10.17
C ILE A 133 -19.26 -9.84 8.92
N ASN A 134 -18.11 -9.38 8.45
CA ASN A 134 -17.98 -8.51 7.29
C ASN A 134 -17.39 -9.31 6.13
N VAL A 135 -18.16 -9.46 5.06
CA VAL A 135 -17.71 -10.07 3.82
C VAL A 135 -17.46 -8.97 2.81
N VAL A 136 -16.19 -8.74 2.48
CA VAL A 136 -15.80 -7.71 1.51
C VAL A 136 -15.91 -8.31 0.10
N LYS A 137 -16.79 -7.74 -0.72
CA LYS A 137 -16.95 -8.06 -2.14
C LYS A 137 -16.46 -6.87 -2.97
N SER A 138 -15.88 -7.17 -4.12
CA SER A 138 -15.37 -6.17 -5.07
C SER A 138 -15.93 -6.41 -6.45
N PHE A 139 -16.33 -5.34 -7.14
CA PHE A 139 -16.74 -5.36 -8.53
C PHE A 139 -16.04 -4.25 -9.30
N ASN A 140 -15.87 -4.44 -10.60
CA ASN A 140 -15.24 -3.46 -11.48
C ASN A 140 -16.32 -2.56 -12.10
N ILE A 141 -16.06 -1.26 -12.07
CA ILE A 141 -16.80 -0.27 -12.85
C ILE A 141 -15.95 0.15 -14.04
N TYR A 142 -16.58 0.26 -15.19
CA TYR A 142 -15.94 0.57 -16.46
C TYR A 142 -16.35 1.97 -16.91
N ASP A 143 -15.41 2.92 -16.88
CA ASP A 143 -15.62 4.29 -17.33
C ASP A 143 -14.95 4.51 -18.69
N LEU A 144 -15.60 5.28 -19.58
CA LEU A 144 -15.00 5.67 -20.87
C LEU A 144 -14.01 6.83 -20.69
N THR A 145 -12.84 6.68 -21.30
CA THR A 145 -11.83 7.75 -21.43
C THR A 145 -12.26 8.81 -22.46
N GLU A 146 -11.53 9.92 -22.53
CA GLU A 146 -11.78 10.97 -23.52
C GLU A 146 -11.65 10.45 -24.97
N GLU A 147 -10.63 9.63 -25.25
CA GLU A 147 -10.44 8.97 -26.55
C GLU A 147 -11.58 7.97 -26.84
N GLY A 148 -12.03 7.21 -25.82
CA GLY A 148 -13.16 6.30 -25.95
C GLY A 148 -14.48 7.03 -26.30
N LYS A 149 -14.71 8.20 -25.71
CA LYS A 149 -15.86 9.06 -26.04
C LYS A 149 -15.78 9.64 -27.45
N GLU A 150 -14.59 9.98 -27.92
CA GLU A 150 -14.38 10.40 -29.33
C GLU A 150 -14.74 9.27 -30.30
N TYR A 151 -14.31 8.04 -30.03
CA TYR A 151 -14.60 6.89 -30.89
C TYR A 151 -16.08 6.54 -30.89
N LEU A 152 -16.78 6.79 -29.77
CA LEU A 152 -18.23 6.64 -29.71
C LEU A 152 -18.95 7.64 -30.62
N LYS A 153 -18.45 8.87 -30.76
CA LYS A 153 -19.04 9.94 -31.60
C LYS A 153 -18.67 9.83 -33.08
N HIS A 154 -17.40 9.58 -33.39
CA HIS A 154 -16.86 9.65 -34.75
C HIS A 154 -16.67 8.27 -35.41
N GLY A 155 -16.96 7.19 -34.68
CA GLY A 155 -16.62 5.83 -35.09
C GLY A 155 -15.16 5.49 -34.77
N SER A 156 -14.86 4.20 -34.75
CA SER A 156 -13.50 3.74 -34.51
C SER A 156 -12.59 4.02 -35.69
N PRO A 157 -11.29 4.24 -35.46
CA PRO A 157 -10.33 4.47 -36.55
C PRO A 157 -10.25 3.30 -37.53
N GLU A 158 -10.46 2.07 -37.05
CA GLU A 158 -10.54 0.85 -37.85
C GLU A 158 -11.66 0.95 -38.88
N PHE A 159 -12.87 1.26 -38.40
CA PHE A 159 -14.06 1.38 -39.22
C PHE A 159 -13.99 2.56 -40.19
N VAL A 160 -13.53 3.73 -39.73
CA VAL A 160 -13.39 4.93 -40.56
C VAL A 160 -12.42 4.68 -41.73
N VAL A 161 -11.27 4.06 -41.46
CA VAL A 161 -10.28 3.73 -42.50
C VAL A 161 -10.80 2.64 -43.44
N LEU A 162 -11.46 1.61 -42.91
CA LEU A 162 -12.02 0.52 -43.71
C LEU A 162 -13.15 1.01 -44.64
N LYS A 163 -14.06 1.84 -44.13
CA LYS A 163 -15.13 2.47 -44.92
C LYS A 163 -14.56 3.30 -46.07
N TYR A 164 -13.53 4.10 -45.79
CA TYR A 164 -12.88 4.93 -46.78
C TYR A 164 -12.19 4.11 -47.88
N ILE A 165 -11.48 3.03 -47.51
CA ILE A 165 -10.80 2.15 -48.49
C ILE A 165 -11.81 1.37 -49.33
N TYR A 166 -12.95 0.97 -48.74
CA TYR A 166 -14.04 0.33 -49.48
C TYR A 166 -14.65 1.26 -50.55
N GLU A 167 -14.88 2.53 -50.20
CA GLU A 167 -15.45 3.52 -51.14
C GLU A 167 -14.48 3.88 -52.28
N LYS A 168 -13.18 3.99 -51.99
CA LYS A 168 -12.18 4.42 -52.99
C LYS A 168 -11.50 3.30 -53.79
N LYS A 169 -11.56 2.04 -53.36
CA LYS A 169 -10.96 0.83 -53.98
C LYS A 169 -9.44 0.82 -54.19
N LYS A 170 -8.78 1.96 -54.40
CA LYS A 170 -7.33 2.15 -54.44
C LYS A 170 -6.95 3.39 -53.62
N CYS A 171 -6.28 3.18 -52.49
CA CYS A 171 -5.76 4.26 -51.64
C CYS A 171 -4.27 4.08 -51.40
N THR A 172 -3.52 5.19 -51.42
CA THR A 172 -2.12 5.23 -51.00
C THR A 172 -1.99 5.50 -49.50
N MET A 173 -0.91 5.02 -48.89
CA MET A 173 -0.61 5.23 -47.45
C MET A 173 -0.55 6.72 -47.07
N ASP A 174 -0.06 7.56 -47.99
CA ASP A 174 0.18 8.98 -47.73
C ASP A 174 -1.11 9.81 -47.74
N GLU A 175 -2.11 9.39 -48.52
CA GLU A 175 -3.44 10.02 -48.52
C GLU A 175 -4.16 9.83 -47.18
N LEU A 176 -4.08 8.63 -46.61
CA LEU A 176 -4.69 8.33 -45.31
C LEU A 176 -4.01 9.09 -44.17
N LYS A 177 -2.67 9.24 -44.24
CA LYS A 177 -1.91 10.05 -43.28
C LYS A 177 -2.28 11.53 -43.37
N LYS A 178 -2.50 12.07 -44.57
CA LYS A 178 -2.92 13.47 -44.76
C LYS A 178 -4.32 13.75 -44.25
N LEU A 179 -5.26 12.82 -44.43
CA LEU A 179 -6.67 13.02 -44.07
C LEU A 179 -6.97 12.76 -42.60
N TYR A 180 -6.43 11.68 -42.03
CA TYR A 180 -6.80 11.21 -40.69
C TYR A 180 -5.63 11.25 -39.69
N GLY A 181 -4.46 11.74 -40.12
CA GLY A 181 -3.28 11.90 -39.26
C GLY A 181 -2.93 10.61 -38.50
N LYS A 182 -2.74 10.74 -37.18
CA LYS A 182 -2.42 9.62 -36.29
C LYS A 182 -3.54 8.58 -36.20
N LYS A 183 -4.82 8.98 -36.27
CA LYS A 183 -5.97 8.05 -36.23
C LYS A 183 -5.98 7.14 -37.46
N GLY A 184 -5.61 7.69 -38.62
CA GLY A 184 -5.46 6.93 -39.87
C GLY A 184 -4.38 5.84 -39.80
N GLU A 185 -3.22 6.15 -39.20
CA GLU A 185 -2.14 5.17 -39.01
C GLU A 185 -2.54 4.04 -38.06
N ILE A 186 -3.25 4.37 -36.97
CA ILE A 186 -3.74 3.39 -36.00
C ILE A 186 -4.75 2.45 -36.67
N GLY A 187 -5.76 2.98 -37.36
CA GLY A 187 -6.77 2.18 -38.05
C GLY A 187 -6.16 1.28 -39.12
N LEU A 188 -5.18 1.77 -39.87
CA LEU A 188 -4.49 1.00 -40.89
C LEU A 188 -3.68 -0.16 -40.31
N ASN A 189 -2.92 0.07 -39.24
CA ASN A 189 -2.13 -0.97 -38.58
C ASN A 189 -3.00 -2.09 -38.00
N ILE A 190 -4.19 -1.75 -37.50
CA ILE A 190 -5.12 -2.75 -36.96
C ILE A 190 -5.78 -3.54 -38.09
N ASN A 191 -6.26 -2.88 -39.13
CA ASN A 191 -6.87 -3.54 -40.29
C ASN A 191 -5.88 -4.47 -41.04
N LEU A 192 -4.59 -4.12 -41.09
CA LEU A 192 -3.53 -4.99 -41.61
C LEU A 192 -3.31 -6.23 -40.74
N LYS A 193 -3.31 -6.08 -39.40
CA LYS A 193 -3.18 -7.20 -38.45
C LYS A 193 -4.37 -8.16 -38.54
N GLU A 194 -5.57 -7.63 -38.70
CA GLU A 194 -6.80 -8.41 -38.85
C GLU A 194 -6.97 -8.99 -40.26
N LYS A 195 -6.05 -8.69 -41.19
CA LYS A 195 -6.06 -9.13 -42.60
C LYS A 195 -7.30 -8.69 -43.39
N LEU A 196 -7.98 -7.63 -42.95
CA LEU A 196 -9.11 -7.04 -43.65
C LEU A 196 -8.66 -6.26 -44.91
N ILE A 197 -7.40 -5.80 -44.90
CA ILE A 197 -6.80 -5.00 -45.96
C ILE A 197 -5.46 -5.63 -46.36
N GLN A 198 -5.18 -5.68 -47.66
CA GLN A 198 -3.93 -6.19 -48.23
C GLN A 198 -3.17 -5.06 -48.93
N LEU A 199 -1.84 -5.05 -48.76
CA LEU A 199 -0.96 -4.11 -49.44
C LEU A 199 -0.41 -4.76 -50.72
N ASN A 200 -0.74 -4.20 -51.88
CA ASN A 200 -0.08 -4.57 -53.13
C ASN A 200 1.26 -3.83 -53.26
N LYS A 201 2.35 -4.59 -53.12
CA LYS A 201 3.73 -4.06 -53.14
C LYS A 201 4.13 -3.38 -54.45
N VAL A 202 3.48 -3.75 -55.56
CA VAL A 202 3.78 -3.23 -56.91
C VAL A 202 3.15 -1.86 -57.13
N GLU A 203 1.88 -1.68 -56.78
CA GLU A 203 1.17 -0.40 -56.98
C GLU A 203 1.25 0.54 -55.77
N LYS A 204 1.83 0.10 -54.63
CA LYS A 204 1.73 0.78 -53.32
C LYS A 204 0.28 1.14 -52.92
N CYS A 205 -0.69 0.37 -53.42
CA CYS A 205 -2.11 0.57 -53.17
C CYS A 205 -2.62 -0.46 -52.14
N LEU A 206 -3.50 -0.01 -51.26
CA LEU A 206 -4.25 -0.85 -50.34
C LEU A 206 -5.52 -1.33 -51.02
N SER A 207 -5.82 -2.63 -50.95
CA SER A 207 -7.06 -3.23 -51.42
C SER A 207 -7.74 -3.99 -50.28
N CYS A 208 -9.07 -3.89 -50.19
CA CYS A 208 -9.84 -4.70 -49.24
C CYS A 208 -9.83 -6.17 -49.68
N ASN A 209 -9.61 -7.09 -48.74
CA ASN A 209 -9.60 -8.53 -49.00
C ASN A 209 -11.00 -9.16 -48.93
N LEU A 210 -12.04 -8.37 -49.24
CA LEU A 210 -13.45 -8.73 -49.08
C LEU A 210 -14.02 -9.32 -50.38
N ASP A 211 -13.44 -10.43 -50.83
CA ASP A 211 -14.11 -11.33 -51.79
C ASP A 211 -14.89 -12.38 -50.99
N ASN A 212 -16.06 -11.99 -50.48
CA ASN A 212 -17.24 -12.85 -50.28
C ASN A 212 -18.35 -12.08 -49.53
N VAL A 213 -19.39 -11.75 -50.28
CA VAL A 213 -20.83 -11.69 -49.96
C VAL A 213 -21.19 -11.66 -48.46
N ASN A 214 -21.80 -10.55 -48.03
CA ASN A 214 -22.63 -10.39 -46.82
C ASN A 214 -21.97 -10.34 -45.44
N SER A 215 -20.79 -9.74 -45.29
CA SER A 215 -20.36 -9.26 -43.97
C SER A 215 -20.86 -7.82 -43.78
N GLN A 216 -21.87 -7.62 -42.92
CA GLN A 216 -22.32 -6.29 -42.51
C GLN A 216 -21.11 -5.50 -41.97
N PHE A 217 -20.87 -4.32 -42.53
CA PHE A 217 -19.89 -3.35 -42.06
C PHE A 217 -20.30 -2.84 -40.68
N GLU A 218 -19.97 -3.58 -39.63
CA GLU A 218 -20.31 -3.21 -38.26
C GLU A 218 -19.07 -2.84 -37.46
N ASP A 219 -19.10 -1.64 -36.88
CA ASP A 219 -18.08 -1.20 -35.93
C ASP A 219 -18.28 -1.92 -34.58
N THR A 220 -17.61 -3.05 -34.43
CA THR A 220 -17.66 -3.83 -33.17
C THR A 220 -17.11 -3.06 -31.99
N THR A 221 -16.10 -2.22 -32.20
CA THR A 221 -15.47 -1.47 -31.10
C THR A 221 -16.40 -0.36 -30.62
N GLN A 222 -17.06 0.36 -31.53
CA GLN A 222 -18.06 1.37 -31.17
C GLN A 222 -19.28 0.76 -30.48
N LYS A 223 -19.76 -0.40 -30.95
CA LYS A 223 -20.83 -1.15 -30.27
C LYS A 223 -20.44 -1.53 -28.84
N CYS A 224 -19.22 -2.04 -28.63
CA CYS A 224 -18.72 -2.35 -27.30
C CYS A 224 -18.64 -1.10 -26.41
N LEU A 225 -18.10 0.01 -26.93
CA LEU A 225 -18.01 1.26 -26.17
C LEU A 225 -19.40 1.81 -25.80
N ASN A 226 -20.40 1.65 -26.66
CA ASN A 226 -21.78 2.02 -26.36
C ASN A 226 -22.35 1.19 -25.20
N LEU A 227 -22.14 -0.13 -25.22
CA LEU A 227 -22.53 -1.01 -24.11
C LEU A 227 -21.84 -0.66 -22.79
N ILE A 228 -20.56 -0.26 -22.85
CA ILE A 228 -19.83 0.19 -21.66
C ILE A 228 -20.39 1.52 -21.14
N SER A 229 -20.84 2.42 -22.03
CA SER A 229 -21.48 3.68 -21.63
C SER A 229 -22.82 3.46 -20.92
N THR A 230 -23.58 2.42 -21.29
CA THR A 230 -24.90 2.15 -20.72
C THR A 230 -24.84 1.24 -19.49
N LEU A 231 -23.98 0.23 -19.50
CA LEU A 231 -23.90 -0.82 -18.48
C LEU A 231 -22.60 -0.81 -17.66
N GLY A 232 -21.79 0.25 -17.73
CA GLY A 232 -20.51 0.32 -17.03
C GLY A 232 -20.55 0.09 -15.50
N ASN A 233 -21.74 0.20 -14.90
CA ASN A 233 -21.98 -0.04 -13.47
C ASN A 233 -22.31 -1.51 -13.12
N GLU A 234 -22.74 -2.32 -14.09
CA GLU A 234 -23.17 -3.71 -13.89
C GLU A 234 -22.26 -4.69 -14.65
N GLU A 235 -21.20 -5.16 -13.99
CA GLU A 235 -20.17 -6.02 -14.58
C GLU A 235 -20.75 -7.32 -15.18
N GLU A 236 -21.70 -7.98 -14.49
CA GLU A 236 -22.28 -9.24 -14.97
C GLU A 236 -23.16 -9.08 -16.21
N SER A 237 -24.00 -8.05 -16.26
CA SER A 237 -24.87 -7.72 -17.40
C SER A 237 -24.02 -7.34 -18.62
N LEU A 238 -23.00 -6.51 -18.41
CA LEU A 238 -22.06 -6.07 -19.43
C LEU A 238 -21.27 -7.24 -20.04
N LEU A 239 -20.75 -8.16 -19.21
CA LEU A 239 -20.03 -9.33 -19.70
C LEU A 239 -20.92 -10.27 -20.52
N LYS A 240 -22.20 -10.43 -20.14
CA LYS A 240 -23.17 -11.23 -20.90
C LYS A 240 -23.45 -10.62 -22.27
N GLU A 241 -23.69 -9.31 -22.34
CA GLU A 241 -23.96 -8.63 -23.61
C GLU A 241 -22.74 -8.59 -24.53
N ILE A 242 -21.54 -8.37 -24.01
CA ILE A 242 -20.31 -8.44 -24.82
C ILE A 242 -20.11 -9.85 -25.37
N ASN A 243 -20.33 -10.90 -24.57
CA ASN A 243 -20.24 -12.27 -25.04
C ASN A 243 -21.29 -12.60 -26.13
N ASN A 244 -22.51 -12.04 -26.02
CA ASN A 244 -23.55 -12.20 -27.03
C ASN A 244 -23.16 -11.54 -28.37
N LEU A 245 -22.57 -10.34 -28.37
CA LEU A 245 -22.13 -9.66 -29.59
C LEU A 245 -21.09 -10.47 -30.38
N TYR A 246 -20.16 -11.16 -29.70
CA TYR A 246 -19.08 -11.90 -30.35
C TYR A 246 -19.46 -13.34 -30.71
N SER A 247 -20.47 -13.93 -30.06
CA SER A 247 -20.96 -15.27 -30.40
C SER A 247 -21.58 -15.33 -31.81
N MET A 248 -22.05 -14.19 -32.34
CA MET A 248 -22.60 -14.06 -33.69
C MET A 248 -21.53 -14.03 -34.81
N LYS A 249 -20.23 -13.89 -34.51
CA LYS A 249 -19.15 -13.73 -35.51
C LYS A 249 -18.42 -15.03 -35.92
N GLY A 250 -18.95 -16.22 -35.59
CA GLY A 250 -18.54 -17.46 -36.26
C GLY A 250 -17.09 -17.92 -36.04
N LYS A 251 -16.62 -17.98 -34.79
CA LYS A 251 -15.48 -18.84 -34.41
C LYS A 251 -15.87 -19.75 -33.26
N SER A 252 -16.31 -20.96 -33.60
CA SER A 252 -16.52 -22.05 -32.63
C SER A 252 -15.17 -22.66 -32.28
N GLN A 253 -14.75 -22.51 -31.01
CA GLN A 253 -14.44 -23.63 -30.10
C GLN A 253 -13.80 -23.08 -28.82
N ASN A 254 -14.51 -23.30 -27.70
CA ASN A 254 -14.08 -23.17 -26.30
C ASN A 254 -13.77 -21.75 -25.78
N CYS A 255 -14.69 -21.15 -25.00
CA CYS A 255 -14.38 -20.39 -23.77
C CYS A 255 -15.67 -19.80 -23.15
N SER A 256 -16.20 -20.53 -22.16
CA SER A 256 -17.04 -20.01 -21.07
C SER A 256 -16.38 -18.79 -20.41
N THR A 257 -17.12 -17.69 -20.22
CA THR A 257 -16.76 -16.49 -19.42
C THR A 257 -15.48 -15.70 -19.77
N ASP A 258 -14.49 -16.29 -20.45
CA ASP A 258 -13.16 -15.70 -20.67
C ASP A 258 -13.08 -14.75 -21.88
N CYS A 259 -13.99 -14.85 -22.84
CA CYS A 259 -13.96 -14.04 -24.07
C CYS A 259 -14.21 -12.56 -23.77
N GLY A 260 -15.27 -12.23 -23.01
CA GLY A 260 -15.57 -10.85 -22.62
C GLY A 260 -14.45 -10.19 -21.82
N ILE A 261 -13.80 -10.93 -20.92
CA ILE A 261 -12.67 -10.43 -20.12
C ILE A 261 -11.46 -10.13 -21.02
N LYS A 262 -11.17 -10.97 -22.01
CA LYS A 262 -10.09 -10.74 -22.99
C LYS A 262 -10.31 -9.44 -23.78
N ILE A 263 -11.55 -9.18 -24.21
CA ILE A 263 -11.92 -7.98 -24.98
C ILE A 263 -11.80 -6.72 -24.13
N ILE A 264 -12.32 -6.73 -22.91
CA ILE A 264 -12.20 -5.60 -21.97
C ILE A 264 -10.72 -5.29 -21.70
N ASN A 265 -9.88 -6.31 -21.53
CA ASN A 265 -8.44 -6.13 -21.36
C ASN A 265 -7.77 -5.54 -22.60
N GLU A 266 -8.22 -5.88 -23.80
CA GLU A 266 -7.74 -5.28 -25.03
C GLU A 266 -8.12 -3.80 -25.14
N LEU A 267 -9.39 -3.45 -24.86
CA LEU A 267 -9.86 -2.07 -24.83
C LEU A 267 -9.14 -1.23 -23.77
N LYS A 268 -8.80 -1.84 -22.63
CA LYS A 268 -7.94 -1.22 -21.61
C LYS A 268 -6.52 -0.98 -22.12
N LYS A 269 -5.89 -1.95 -22.79
CA LYS A 269 -4.55 -1.76 -23.39
C LYS A 269 -4.52 -0.64 -24.42
N ARG A 270 -5.62 -0.50 -25.17
CA ARG A 270 -5.84 0.59 -26.14
C ARG A 270 -6.18 1.94 -25.47
N LYS A 271 -6.23 2.01 -24.13
CA LYS A 271 -6.57 3.19 -23.33
C LYS A 271 -7.95 3.79 -23.61
N LEU A 272 -8.90 2.97 -24.09
CA LEU A 272 -10.26 3.44 -24.39
C LEU A 272 -11.16 3.45 -23.14
N ILE A 273 -10.84 2.61 -22.15
CA ILE A 273 -11.61 2.42 -20.92
C ILE A 273 -10.68 2.54 -19.70
N GLU A 274 -11.20 3.15 -18.64
CA GLU A 274 -10.63 3.15 -17.30
C GLU A 274 -11.42 2.18 -16.40
N ILE A 275 -10.72 1.31 -15.68
CA ILE A 275 -11.35 0.32 -14.78
C ILE A 275 -11.17 0.79 -13.34
N LYS A 276 -12.27 1.11 -12.66
CA LYS A 276 -12.31 1.50 -11.24
C LYS A 276 -12.87 0.36 -10.41
N LYS A 277 -12.08 -0.16 -9.47
CA LYS A 277 -12.53 -1.18 -8.52
C LYS A 277 -13.35 -0.52 -7.41
N LYS A 278 -14.63 -0.88 -7.30
CA LYS A 278 -15.46 -0.53 -6.13
C LYS A 278 -15.61 -1.73 -5.22
N THR A 279 -15.53 -1.48 -3.92
CA THR A 279 -15.68 -2.49 -2.88
C THR A 279 -16.88 -2.18 -2.02
N TYR A 280 -17.65 -3.21 -1.68
CA TYR A 280 -18.74 -3.12 -0.72
C TYR A 280 -18.64 -4.25 0.30
N SER A 281 -19.03 -3.92 1.51
CA SER A 281 -19.18 -4.86 2.61
C SER A 281 -20.61 -5.40 2.65
N GLN A 282 -20.74 -6.72 2.66
CA GLN A 282 -21.95 -7.43 3.03
C GLN A 282 -21.85 -7.82 4.50
N VAL A 283 -22.84 -7.40 5.28
CA VAL A 283 -22.85 -7.45 6.74
C VAL A 283 -23.75 -8.60 7.18
N ILE A 284 -23.22 -9.51 8.00
CA ILE A 284 -23.95 -10.68 8.52
C ILE A 284 -24.04 -10.59 10.04
N LYS A 285 -25.24 -10.79 10.59
CA LYS A 285 -25.50 -10.75 12.04
C LYS A 285 -24.95 -12.00 12.75
N THR A 286 -24.28 -11.81 13.89
CA THR A 286 -23.82 -12.91 14.76
C THR A 286 -24.66 -13.02 16.04
N SER A 287 -24.52 -14.13 16.77
CA SER A 287 -25.12 -14.34 18.10
C SER A 287 -24.69 -13.32 19.16
N ASN A 288 -23.53 -12.69 18.98
CA ASN A 288 -22.99 -11.70 19.92
C ASN A 288 -23.50 -10.27 19.68
N PHE A 289 -24.37 -10.06 18.69
CA PHE A 289 -24.93 -8.74 18.39
C PHE A 289 -25.73 -8.19 19.58
N LYS A 290 -25.29 -7.05 20.13
CA LYS A 290 -25.95 -6.33 21.22
C LYS A 290 -26.19 -4.87 20.83
N LYS A 291 -27.28 -4.29 21.35
CA LYS A 291 -27.65 -2.89 21.12
C LYS A 291 -26.72 -1.89 21.84
N GLU A 292 -26.07 -2.34 22.91
CA GLU A 292 -25.17 -1.51 23.71
C GLU A 292 -23.71 -1.92 23.50
N ILE A 293 -22.89 -0.96 23.06
CA ILE A 293 -21.44 -1.12 23.02
C ILE A 293 -20.89 -0.86 24.42
N LYS A 294 -20.51 -1.93 25.13
CA LYS A 294 -19.79 -1.77 26.40
C LYS A 294 -18.42 -1.15 26.13
N LYS A 295 -18.07 -0.09 26.88
CA LYS A 295 -16.73 0.52 26.83
C LYS A 295 -15.70 -0.53 27.27
N GLN A 296 -14.69 -0.77 26.42
CA GLN A 296 -13.59 -1.67 26.73
C GLN A 296 -12.41 -0.89 27.32
N ILE A 297 -11.83 -1.38 28.41
CA ILE A 297 -10.61 -0.81 28.98
C ILE A 297 -9.38 -1.40 28.28
N THR A 298 -8.40 -0.56 27.94
CA THR A 298 -7.15 -0.99 27.30
C THR A 298 -6.11 -1.43 28.33
N ASP A 299 -5.85 -0.57 29.31
CA ASP A 299 -4.86 -0.79 30.36
C ASP A 299 -5.53 -0.73 31.73
N LEU A 300 -5.10 -1.61 32.64
CA LEU A 300 -5.50 -1.55 34.03
C LEU A 300 -4.79 -0.39 34.73
N ASN A 301 -5.57 0.55 35.26
CA ASN A 301 -5.06 1.66 36.05
C ASN A 301 -5.15 1.34 37.55
N TYR A 302 -4.25 1.92 38.35
CA TYR A 302 -4.24 1.76 39.82
C TYR A 302 -5.61 2.09 40.46
N LEU A 303 -6.26 3.16 40.01
CA LEU A 303 -7.57 3.58 40.51
C LEU A 303 -8.68 2.55 40.25
N LEU A 304 -8.65 1.89 39.08
CA LEU A 304 -9.62 0.85 38.71
C LEU A 304 -9.48 -0.39 39.59
N ILE A 305 -8.25 -0.72 39.97
CA ILE A 305 -7.94 -1.82 40.88
C ILE A 305 -8.40 -1.46 42.29
N LYS A 306 -8.05 -0.27 42.78
CA LYS A 306 -8.40 0.20 44.13
C LYS A 306 -9.92 0.22 44.36
N ASN A 307 -10.69 0.64 43.36
CA ASN A 307 -12.16 0.76 43.47
C ASN A 307 -12.91 -0.52 43.05
N ASN A 308 -12.21 -1.59 42.66
CA ASN A 308 -12.81 -2.82 42.09
C ASN A 308 -13.71 -2.60 40.86
N GLU A 309 -13.55 -1.47 40.17
CA GLU A 309 -14.40 -1.09 39.03
C GLU A 309 -14.02 -1.84 37.75
N TYR A 310 -12.84 -2.44 37.69
CA TYR A 310 -12.36 -3.22 36.54
C TYR A 310 -13.30 -4.40 36.18
N LYS A 311 -14.09 -4.91 37.13
CA LYS A 311 -15.06 -6.00 36.90
C LYS A 311 -16.26 -5.58 36.05
N LYS A 312 -16.55 -4.27 35.99
CA LYS A 312 -17.70 -3.72 35.24
C LYS A 312 -17.40 -3.58 33.75
N TYR A 313 -16.13 -3.50 33.36
CA TYR A 313 -15.68 -3.24 32.01
C TYR A 313 -15.06 -4.49 31.38
N ASP A 314 -15.26 -4.67 30.08
CA ASP A 314 -14.57 -5.71 29.33
C ASP A 314 -13.14 -5.26 29.01
N ILE A 315 -12.16 -6.13 29.22
CA ILE A 315 -10.75 -5.83 28.92
C ILE A 315 -10.49 -6.14 27.45
N LYS A 316 -9.95 -5.15 26.72
CA LYS A 316 -9.56 -5.35 25.32
C LYS A 316 -8.45 -6.40 25.23
N LYS A 317 -8.63 -7.40 24.35
CA LYS A 317 -7.62 -8.45 24.13
C LYS A 317 -6.31 -7.84 23.61
N TYR A 318 -5.20 -8.21 24.24
CA TYR A 318 -3.86 -7.79 23.82
C TYR A 318 -3.41 -8.56 22.57
N ASN A 319 -2.82 -7.88 21.60
CA ASN A 319 -2.30 -8.51 20.39
C ASN A 319 -0.87 -9.02 20.60
N PHE A 320 -0.73 -10.31 20.94
CA PHE A 320 0.57 -10.96 21.14
C PHE A 320 1.40 -11.12 19.84
N PHE A 321 0.80 -10.95 18.67
CA PHE A 321 1.53 -10.99 17.38
C PHE A 321 2.22 -9.66 17.05
N SER A 322 2.07 -8.63 17.89
CA SER A 322 2.74 -7.35 17.72
C SER A 322 4.06 -7.27 18.48
N SER A 323 5.05 -6.62 17.89
CA SER A 323 6.29 -6.32 18.61
C SER A 323 6.01 -5.34 19.74
N GLY A 324 6.53 -5.63 20.92
CA GLY A 324 6.42 -4.75 22.07
C GLY A 324 7.13 -3.40 21.88
N LYS A 325 7.05 -2.56 22.91
CA LYS A 325 7.75 -1.28 22.92
C LYS A 325 9.26 -1.51 22.83
N LYS A 326 9.91 -0.91 21.82
CA LYS A 326 11.36 -0.95 21.68
C LYS A 326 12.01 -0.26 22.88
N ILE A 327 12.91 -0.99 23.56
CA ILE A 327 13.68 -0.48 24.69
C ILE A 327 14.98 0.09 24.14
N ASN A 328 15.31 1.32 24.54
CA ASN A 328 16.59 1.93 24.20
C ASN A 328 17.68 1.32 25.08
N LYS A 329 18.72 0.75 24.46
CA LYS A 329 19.89 0.17 25.14
C LYS A 329 21.18 0.68 24.51
N GLY A 330 22.25 0.74 25.29
CA GLY A 330 23.59 1.02 24.76
C GLY A 330 24.08 -0.13 23.88
N ASN A 331 24.77 0.20 22.78
CA ASN A 331 25.32 -0.78 21.85
C ASN A 331 26.83 -0.55 21.69
N ILE A 332 27.60 -1.63 21.59
CA ILE A 332 29.03 -1.60 21.26
C ILE A 332 29.16 -1.49 19.73
N HIS A 333 30.16 -0.74 19.25
CA HIS A 333 30.44 -0.65 17.82
C HIS A 333 30.78 -2.04 17.23
N LEU A 334 30.26 -2.35 16.04
CA LEU A 334 30.38 -3.68 15.43
C LEU A 334 31.84 -4.11 15.25
N LEU A 335 32.71 -3.18 14.81
CA LEU A 335 34.14 -3.47 14.65
C LEU A 335 34.81 -3.85 15.98
N THR A 336 34.44 -3.17 17.08
CA THR A 336 34.96 -3.48 18.41
C THR A 336 34.48 -4.85 18.89
N LYS A 337 33.24 -5.24 18.54
CA LYS A 337 32.72 -6.58 18.84
C LYS A 337 33.55 -7.66 18.13
N GLN A 338 33.89 -7.44 16.86
CA GLN A 338 34.74 -8.37 16.11
C GLN A 338 36.18 -8.37 16.60
N MET A 339 36.74 -7.21 16.93
CA MET A 339 38.08 -7.10 17.50
C MET A 339 38.20 -7.89 18.81
N ARG A 340 37.20 -7.81 19.69
CA ARG A 340 37.15 -8.63 20.91
C ARG A 340 37.10 -10.12 20.60
N PHE A 341 36.28 -10.52 19.63
CA PHE A 341 36.20 -11.92 19.21
C PHE A 341 37.54 -12.46 18.69
N PHE A 342 38.26 -11.71 17.85
CA PHE A 342 39.60 -12.11 17.41
C PHE A 342 40.60 -12.16 18.56
N LYS A 343 40.55 -11.17 19.45
CA LYS A 343 41.38 -11.15 20.65
C LYS A 343 41.16 -12.39 21.52
N ASP A 344 39.90 -12.77 21.73
CA ASP A 344 39.55 -13.97 22.51
C ASP A 344 40.12 -15.25 21.87
N ILE A 345 40.12 -15.35 20.54
CA ILE A 345 40.73 -16.48 19.80
C ILE A 345 42.24 -16.54 20.05
N PHE A 346 42.95 -15.42 19.86
CA PHE A 346 44.41 -15.39 20.04
C PHE A 346 44.83 -15.70 21.48
N ILE A 347 44.12 -15.14 22.46
CA ILE A 347 44.35 -15.45 23.88
C ILE A 347 44.10 -16.93 24.15
N SER A 348 43.05 -17.53 23.57
CA SER A 348 42.74 -18.96 23.74
C SER A 348 43.82 -19.88 23.16
N LEU A 349 44.56 -19.41 22.15
CA LEU A 349 45.70 -20.11 21.56
C LEU A 349 47.01 -19.87 22.34
N GLY A 350 47.00 -19.06 23.40
CA GLY A 350 48.17 -18.75 24.22
C GLY A 350 49.03 -17.60 23.70
N PHE A 351 48.54 -16.78 22.76
CA PHE A 351 49.24 -15.58 22.31
C PHE A 351 49.12 -14.44 23.33
N GLU A 352 50.18 -13.64 23.43
CA GLU A 352 50.21 -12.39 24.20
C GLU A 352 50.02 -11.19 23.27
N GLU A 353 49.26 -10.19 23.73
CA GLU A 353 49.00 -8.97 22.95
C GLU A 353 50.21 -8.04 22.96
N MET A 354 50.75 -7.72 21.78
CA MET A 354 51.88 -6.80 21.64
C MET A 354 51.45 -5.34 21.80
N ASN A 355 52.35 -4.50 22.33
CA ASN A 355 52.11 -3.07 22.42
C ASN A 355 52.15 -2.42 21.03
N THR A 356 51.08 -1.73 20.66
CA THR A 356 50.91 -1.02 19.38
C THR A 356 50.44 0.42 19.59
N GLN A 357 50.80 1.02 20.73
CA GLN A 357 50.41 2.38 21.12
C GLN A 357 51.19 3.48 20.35
N ASN A 358 51.36 3.30 19.05
CA ASN A 358 52.07 4.20 18.16
C ASN A 358 51.40 4.19 16.78
N TYR A 359 50.86 5.34 16.38
CA TYR A 359 50.30 5.50 15.02
C TYR A 359 51.35 5.95 14.00
N VAL A 360 52.35 6.69 14.45
CA VAL A 360 53.49 7.10 13.63
C VAL A 360 54.64 6.14 13.93
N GLU A 361 55.16 5.51 12.90
CA GLU A 361 56.27 4.57 12.98
C GLU A 361 57.43 5.09 12.12
N SER A 362 58.66 4.80 12.53
CA SER A 362 59.84 5.13 11.72
C SER A 362 59.88 4.25 10.46
N SER A 363 60.37 4.80 9.33
CA SER A 363 60.55 3.99 8.11
C SER A 363 61.51 2.82 8.32
N PHE A 364 62.41 2.93 9.30
CA PHE A 364 63.29 1.85 9.72
C PHE A 364 62.49 0.65 10.26
N TRP A 365 61.67 0.83 11.31
CA TRP A 365 60.88 -0.26 11.89
C TRP A 365 59.79 -0.79 10.95
N CYS A 366 59.17 0.09 10.17
CA CYS A 366 58.08 -0.28 9.26
C CYS A 366 58.58 -1.07 8.03
N PHE A 367 59.80 -0.81 7.55
CA PHE A 367 60.28 -1.41 6.29
C PHE A 367 61.69 -2.01 6.37
N ASP A 368 62.71 -1.25 6.80
CA ASP A 368 64.12 -1.72 6.77
C ASP A 368 64.34 -2.92 7.72
N ALA A 369 63.75 -2.88 8.91
CA ALA A 369 63.81 -3.96 9.90
C ALA A 369 63.12 -5.25 9.41
N LEU A 370 62.12 -5.13 8.53
CA LEU A 370 61.43 -6.25 7.88
C LEU A 370 62.12 -6.69 6.58
N TYR A 371 63.32 -6.16 6.29
CA TYR A 371 64.12 -6.49 5.11
C TYR A 371 63.43 -6.12 3.78
N ILE A 372 62.61 -5.08 3.77
CA ILE A 372 61.98 -4.53 2.55
C ILE A 372 62.94 -3.50 1.93
N PRO A 373 63.27 -3.56 0.63
CA PRO A 373 64.22 -2.62 0.03
C PRO A 373 63.71 -1.18 0.00
N GLN A 374 64.63 -0.21 -0.01
CA GLN A 374 64.30 1.22 -0.01
C GLN A 374 63.61 1.69 -1.29
N GLN A 375 63.85 1.02 -2.41
CA GLN A 375 63.23 1.31 -3.72
C GLN A 375 61.89 0.56 -3.90
N HIS A 376 61.35 -0.07 -2.85
CA HIS A 376 60.09 -0.80 -2.95
C HIS A 376 58.92 0.17 -3.15
N PRO A 377 57.98 -0.09 -4.08
CA PRO A 377 56.89 0.84 -4.43
C PRO A 377 56.02 1.20 -3.24
N SER A 378 55.86 0.30 -2.26
CA SER A 378 55.10 0.60 -1.04
C SER A 378 55.68 1.76 -0.20
N ARG A 379 56.92 2.18 -0.43
CA ARG A 379 57.52 3.36 0.22
C ARG A 379 57.27 4.67 -0.54
N ASP A 380 56.54 4.65 -1.65
CA ASP A 380 56.18 5.86 -2.37
C ASP A 380 55.09 6.66 -1.62
N LEU A 381 55.09 7.97 -1.84
CA LEU A 381 54.12 8.91 -1.25
C LEU A 381 52.65 8.63 -1.60
N GLN A 382 52.41 7.86 -2.66
CA GLN A 382 51.05 7.49 -3.09
C GLN A 382 50.45 6.40 -2.20
N ASP A 383 51.28 5.49 -1.71
CA ASP A 383 50.85 4.30 -0.96
C ASP A 383 51.01 4.49 0.56
N THR A 384 52.05 5.21 0.99
CA THR A 384 52.37 5.43 2.40
C THR A 384 52.25 6.90 2.78
N PHE A 385 51.55 7.17 3.89
CA PHE A 385 51.46 8.51 4.46
C PHE A 385 52.75 8.84 5.23
N PHE A 386 53.61 9.66 4.63
CA PHE A 386 54.75 10.25 5.33
C PHE A 386 54.33 11.46 6.16
N VAL A 387 54.93 11.59 7.33
CA VAL A 387 54.62 12.64 8.29
C VAL A 387 55.53 13.85 8.06
N LYS A 388 54.94 15.05 8.03
CA LYS A 388 55.71 16.31 7.91
C LYS A 388 56.30 16.78 9.24
N TYR A 389 55.59 16.57 10.35
CA TYR A 389 56.06 16.89 11.70
C TYR A 389 55.59 15.82 12.68
N PRO A 390 56.48 15.10 13.37
CA PRO A 390 57.95 15.05 13.19
C PRO A 390 58.34 14.34 11.88
N GLU A 391 59.27 14.94 11.10
CA GLU A 391 59.75 14.36 9.82
C GLU A 391 60.79 13.25 10.01
N CYS A 392 61.67 13.39 11.00
CA CYS A 392 62.72 12.43 11.30
C CYS A 392 62.54 11.83 12.69
N SER A 393 62.86 10.53 12.83
CA SER A 393 63.00 9.88 14.13
C SER A 393 64.31 10.28 14.81
N GLN A 394 64.41 10.04 16.12
CA GLN A 394 65.68 10.21 16.84
C GLN A 394 66.63 9.04 16.53
N ASP A 395 67.94 9.31 16.48
CA ASP A 395 68.96 8.31 16.11
C ASP A 395 69.22 7.24 17.20
N ASN A 396 68.68 7.41 18.40
CA ASN A 396 68.83 6.45 19.49
C ASN A 396 67.71 5.37 19.41
N PHE A 397 67.92 4.37 18.56
CA PHE A 397 66.99 3.26 18.30
C PHE A 397 66.87 2.20 19.41
N ILE A 398 67.38 2.47 20.61
CA ILE A 398 67.29 1.54 21.74
C ILE A 398 66.21 2.06 22.69
N ASP A 399 65.08 1.36 22.70
CA ASP A 399 64.05 1.52 23.73
C ASP A 399 64.69 1.37 25.12
N LYS A 400 64.44 2.32 26.02
CA LYS A 400 64.82 2.21 27.43
C LYS A 400 63.84 1.35 28.21
#